data_AF-A0A967F860-F1
#
_entry.id   AF-A0A967F860-F1
#
_cell.length_a   1.000
_cell.length_b   1.000
_cell.length_c   1.000
_cell.angle_alpha   90.00
_cell.angle_beta   90.00
_cell.angle_gamma   90.00
#
_symmetry.space_group_name_H-M   'P 1'
#
loop_
_entity.id
_entity.type
_entity.pdbx_description
1 polymer ?
#
loop_
_entity_poly.entity_id
_entity_poly.type
_entity_poly.pdbx_seq_one_letter_code
_entity_poly.pdbx_strand_id
1 'polypeptide(L)'
;MQSLVLLENRERALPLNREKIDSLAVIGPLADDGYEQLGTWIFDGDHELSVTPLSAIRDLLGDETRVDHVRALKTSRSRTTEGFAAAVEA
;
A
#
# COMPACT_ATOMS: atom_id res chain seq x y z
N MET A 1 -6.82 10.94 -14.40
CA MET A 1 -5.38 11.20 -14.11
C MET A 1 -4.56 10.09 -14.75
N GLN A 2 -3.45 10.40 -15.43
CA GLN A 2 -2.60 9.44 -16.13
C GLN A 2 -1.12 9.77 -15.87
N SER A 3 -0.69 9.66 -14.61
CA SER A 3 0.67 10.01 -14.17
C SER A 3 1.48 8.82 -13.66
N LEU A 4 0.87 7.63 -13.54
CA LEU A 4 1.57 6.42 -13.10
C LEU A 4 2.46 5.89 -14.23
N VAL A 5 3.71 5.58 -13.90
CA VAL A 5 4.69 5.00 -14.82
C VAL A 5 5.03 3.59 -14.33
N LEU A 6 4.77 2.59 -15.17
CA LEU A 6 5.17 1.20 -14.91
C LEU A 6 6.63 1.02 -15.27
N LEU A 7 7.49 0.86 -14.27
CA LEU A 7 8.93 0.70 -14.47
C LEU A 7 9.32 -0.74 -14.87
N GLU A 8 8.64 -1.75 -14.31
CA GLU A 8 8.94 -3.17 -14.55
C GLU A 8 7.69 -4.04 -14.36
N ASN A 9 7.55 -5.11 -15.17
CA ASN A 9 6.49 -6.10 -15.04
C ASN A 9 6.98 -7.48 -15.50
N ARG A 10 7.68 -8.20 -14.62
CA ARG A 10 8.14 -9.56 -14.90
C ARG A 10 6.99 -10.53 -14.86
N GLU A 11 7.06 -11.55 -15.72
CA GLU A 11 6.12 -12.68 -15.73
C GLU A 11 4.63 -12.29 -15.84
N ARG A 12 4.35 -11.07 -16.31
CA ARG A 12 2.99 -10.50 -16.35
C ARG A 12 2.31 -10.50 -14.97
N ALA A 13 3.08 -10.19 -13.92
CA ALA A 13 2.57 -10.07 -12.55
C ALA A 13 1.41 -9.07 -12.45
N LEU A 14 1.43 -8.01 -13.26
CA LEU A 14 0.33 -7.05 -13.37
C LEU A 14 -0.40 -7.17 -14.72
N PRO A 15 -1.73 -6.93 -14.76
CA PRO A 15 -2.60 -6.58 -13.62
C PRO A 15 -2.89 -7.77 -12.70
N LEU A 16 -3.12 -7.48 -11.42
CA LEU A 16 -3.57 -8.49 -10.45
C LEU A 16 -4.94 -9.03 -10.85
N ASN A 17 -5.13 -10.35 -10.74
CA ASN A 17 -6.41 -10.99 -11.01
C ASN A 17 -7.24 -11.11 -9.72
N ARG A 18 -8.18 -10.18 -9.53
CA ARG A 18 -9.09 -10.13 -8.38
C ARG A 18 -9.84 -11.44 -8.11
N GLU A 19 -10.20 -12.18 -9.15
CA GLU A 19 -11.00 -13.42 -9.02
C GLU A 19 -10.16 -14.59 -8.48
N LYS A 20 -8.84 -14.43 -8.40
CA LYS A 20 -7.89 -15.45 -7.93
C LYS A 20 -7.20 -15.07 -6.63
N ILE A 21 -7.59 -13.96 -6.01
CA ILE A 21 -6.97 -13.44 -4.79
C ILE A 21 -7.94 -13.69 -3.65
N ASP A 22 -7.68 -14.73 -2.86
CA ASP A 22 -8.43 -15.00 -1.63
C ASP A 22 -7.89 -14.13 -0.47
N SER A 23 -6.60 -13.80 -0.52
CA SER A 23 -5.92 -12.95 0.45
C SER A 23 -4.83 -12.08 -0.19
N LEU A 24 -4.63 -10.88 0.32
CA LEU A 24 -3.63 -9.91 -0.14
C LEU A 24 -2.91 -9.27 1.06
N ALA A 25 -1.59 -9.42 1.13
CA ALA A 25 -0.75 -8.69 2.07
C ALA A 25 -0.34 -7.33 1.49
N VAL A 26 -0.57 -6.26 2.26
CA VAL A 26 -0.11 -4.90 1.96
C VAL A 26 0.97 -4.55 2.98
N ILE A 27 2.21 -4.37 2.52
CA ILE A 27 3.37 -4.22 3.41
C ILE A 27 4.10 -2.91 3.10
N GLY A 28 4.35 -2.12 4.14
CA GLY A 28 5.28 -0.98 4.07
C GLY A 28 4.81 0.28 4.81
N PRO A 29 5.75 1.18 5.12
CA PRO A 29 5.49 2.34 5.98
C PRO A 29 4.60 3.42 5.35
N LEU A 30 4.38 3.38 4.05
CA LEU A 30 3.59 4.35 3.27
C LEU A 30 2.24 3.78 2.80
N ALA A 31 1.95 2.52 3.12
CA ALA A 31 0.74 1.84 2.67
C ALA A 31 -0.53 2.52 3.19
N ASP A 32 -0.46 3.10 4.39
CA ASP A 32 -1.58 3.74 5.07
C ASP A 32 -1.15 5.06 5.74
N ASP A 33 -0.50 5.92 4.97
CA ASP A 33 -0.04 7.23 5.43
C ASP A 33 -0.66 8.32 4.55
N GLY A 34 -1.75 8.93 5.04
CA GLY A 34 -2.50 9.96 4.32
C GLY A 34 -1.72 11.25 4.10
N TYR A 35 -0.80 11.60 5.00
CA TYR A 35 0.02 12.80 4.87
C TYR A 35 1.03 12.64 3.73
N GLU A 36 1.69 11.49 3.65
CA GLU A 36 2.68 11.21 2.60
C GLU A 36 2.05 11.13 1.19
N GLN A 37 0.74 10.85 1.07
CA GLN A 37 0.05 10.91 -0.24
C GLN A 37 -0.06 12.33 -0.81
N LEU A 38 -0.08 13.35 0.06
CA LEU A 38 -0.17 14.74 -0.38
C LEU A 38 1.14 15.18 -1.07
N GLY A 39 2.28 14.61 -0.67
CA GLY A 39 3.60 14.98 -1.17
C GLY A 39 4.16 16.24 -0.51
N THR A 40 5.15 16.86 -1.15
CA THR A 40 5.75 18.11 -0.65
C THR A 40 5.03 19.33 -1.22
N TRP A 41 5.22 20.49 -0.57
CA TRP A 41 4.59 21.77 -0.98
C TRP A 41 3.07 21.78 -0.89
N ILE A 42 2.55 21.04 0.08
CA ILE A 42 1.14 20.99 0.45
C ILE A 42 0.94 22.05 1.54
N PHE A 43 0.20 23.13 1.21
CA PHE A 43 -0.03 24.26 2.11
C PHE A 43 -1.02 23.85 3.22
N ASP A 44 -2.27 24.27 3.12
CA ASP A 44 -3.34 23.88 4.05
C ASP A 44 -3.91 22.49 3.71
N GLY A 45 -3.06 21.56 3.27
CA GLY A 45 -3.45 20.22 2.86
C GLY A 45 -4.00 19.41 4.03
N ASP A 46 -5.23 18.91 3.88
CA ASP A 46 -5.86 18.05 4.87
C ASP A 46 -5.63 16.57 4.52
N HIS A 47 -4.79 15.90 5.31
CA HIS A 47 -4.42 14.50 5.11
C HIS A 47 -5.56 13.52 5.40
N GLU A 48 -6.60 13.94 6.13
CA GLU A 48 -7.79 13.12 6.38
C GLU A 48 -8.63 12.94 5.09
N LEU A 49 -8.41 13.79 4.08
CA LEU A 49 -9.06 13.67 2.76
C LEU A 49 -8.27 12.78 1.78
N SER A 50 -7.07 12.34 2.15
CA SER A 50 -6.25 11.47 1.31
C SER A 50 -6.81 10.06 1.28
N VAL A 51 -6.91 9.49 0.08
CA VAL A 51 -7.16 8.06 -0.11
C VAL A 51 -5.79 7.35 -0.11
N THR A 52 -5.52 6.55 0.92
CA THR A 52 -4.27 5.79 1.02
C THR A 52 -4.30 4.56 0.09
N PRO A 53 -3.14 4.00 -0.29
CA PRO A 53 -3.10 2.74 -1.02
C PRO A 53 -3.87 1.63 -0.32
N LEU A 54 -3.74 1.50 1.02
CA LEU A 54 -4.44 0.48 1.79
C LEU A 54 -5.96 0.70 1.75
N SER A 55 -6.45 1.93 1.94
CA SER A 55 -7.90 2.19 1.88
C SER A 55 -8.46 1.95 0.49
N ALA A 56 -7.79 2.44 -0.56
CA ALA A 56 -8.19 2.19 -1.95
C ALA A 56 -8.22 0.70 -2.31
N ILE A 57 -7.24 -0.08 -1.85
CA ILE A 57 -7.18 -1.53 -2.10
C ILE A 57 -8.33 -2.25 -1.40
N ARG A 58 -8.60 -1.92 -0.14
CA ARG A 58 -9.73 -2.49 0.62
C ARG A 58 -11.07 -2.16 -0.05
N ASP A 59 -11.27 -0.90 -0.44
CA ASP A 59 -12.48 -0.46 -1.13
C ASP A 59 -12.67 -1.17 -2.48
N LEU A 60 -11.58 -1.44 -3.20
CA LEU A 60 -11.62 -2.10 -4.51
C LEU A 60 -11.91 -3.60 -4.43
N LEU A 61 -11.38 -4.28 -3.40
CA LEU A 61 -11.54 -5.73 -3.22
C LEU A 61 -12.81 -6.09 -2.45
N GLY A 62 -13.31 -5.19 -1.60
CA GLY A 62 -14.46 -5.44 -0.74
C GLY A 62 -14.19 -6.50 0.32
N ASP A 63 -15.26 -6.97 0.97
CA ASP A 63 -15.18 -7.85 2.13
C ASP A 63 -14.88 -9.32 1.79
N GLU A 64 -14.92 -9.70 0.51
CA GLU A 64 -14.70 -11.08 0.06
C GLU A 64 -13.23 -11.48 0.05
N THR A 65 -12.31 -10.51 0.01
CA THR A 65 -10.86 -10.75 0.03
C THR A 65 -10.27 -10.34 1.36
N ARG A 66 -9.49 -11.23 1.98
CA ARG A 66 -8.76 -10.90 3.21
C ARG A 66 -7.59 -9.96 2.90
N VAL A 67 -7.57 -8.75 3.46
CA VAL A 67 -6.47 -7.79 3.27
C VAL A 67 -5.73 -7.57 4.60
N ASP A 68 -4.58 -8.23 4.75
CA ASP A 68 -3.67 -8.06 5.88
C ASP A 68 -2.71 -6.89 5.62
N HIS A 69 -2.50 -6.04 6.61
CA HIS A 69 -1.56 -4.92 6.51
C HIS A 69 -0.49 -4.99 7.59
N VAL A 70 0.77 -4.91 7.17
CA VAL A 70 1.92 -4.82 8.07
C VAL A 70 2.77 -3.63 7.69
N ARG A 71 2.87 -2.64 8.58
CA ARG A 71 3.71 -1.46 8.34
C ARG A 71 5.18 -1.83 8.11
N ALA A 72 5.66 -2.88 8.81
CA ALA A 72 7.01 -3.48 8.81
C ALA A 72 8.16 -2.56 9.24
N LEU A 73 8.10 -1.27 8.90
CA LEU A 73 9.11 -0.26 9.19
C LEU A 73 8.44 0.96 9.82
N LYS A 74 9.17 1.69 10.68
CA LYS A 74 8.66 2.94 11.28
C LYS A 74 8.48 4.04 10.23
N THR A 75 9.41 4.15 9.30
CA THR A 75 9.43 5.15 8.20
C THR A 75 10.08 4.56 6.96
N SER A 76 9.92 5.21 5.80
CA SER A 76 10.60 4.84 4.53
C SER A 76 12.13 4.90 4.58
N ARG A 77 12.73 5.44 5.65
CA ARG A 77 14.18 5.56 5.86
C ARG A 77 14.71 4.64 6.96
N SER A 78 13.84 3.84 7.57
CA SER A 78 14.23 2.89 8.62
C SER A 78 15.11 1.77 8.05
N ARG A 79 16.12 1.34 8.81
CA ARG A 79 17.06 0.26 8.45
C ARG A 79 16.96 -0.97 9.33
N THR A 80 16.00 -0.98 10.26
CA THR A 80 15.80 -2.11 11.17
C THR A 80 15.08 -3.24 10.44
N THR A 81 15.24 -4.46 10.92
CA THR A 81 14.59 -5.67 10.38
C THR A 81 13.54 -6.24 11.33
N GLU A 82 13.25 -5.54 12.43
CA GLU A 82 12.40 -6.01 13.54
C GLU A 82 10.99 -6.40 13.07
N GLY A 83 10.42 -5.69 12.10
CA GLY A 83 9.08 -5.97 11.56
C GLY A 83 9.04 -7.03 10.46
N PHE A 84 10.16 -7.60 10.04
CA PHE A 84 10.19 -8.52 8.90
C PHE A 84 9.52 -9.85 9.18
N ALA A 85 9.67 -10.38 10.41
CA ALA A 85 9.00 -11.63 10.78
C ALA A 85 7.48 -11.51 10.64
N ALA A 86 6.89 -10.42 11.14
CA ALA A 86 5.45 -10.16 10.99
C ALA A 86 5.04 -9.95 9.52
N ALA A 87 5.90 -9.34 8.71
CA ALA A 87 5.62 -9.11 7.28
C ALA A 87 5.64 -10.40 6.44
N VAL A 88 6.43 -11.40 6.85
CA VAL A 88 6.50 -12.70 6.17
C VAL A 88 5.30 -13.59 6.52
N GLU A 89 4.76 -13.46 7.73
CA GLU A 89 3.57 -14.21 8.18
C GLU A 89 2.24 -13.63 7.68
N ALA A 90 2.27 -12.45 7.06
CA ALA A 90 1.09 -11.73 6.58
C ALA A 90 0.57 -12.24 5.25
#